data_AF-A2ESX4-F1
#
_entry.id   AF-A2ESX4-F1
#
_cell.length_a   1.000
_cell.length_b   1.000
_cell.length_c   1.000
_cell.angle_alpha   90.00
_cell.angle_beta   90.00
_cell.angle_gamma   90.00
#
_symmetry.space_group_name_H-M   'P 1'
#
loop_
_entity.id
_entity.type
_entity.pdbx_description
1 polymer ?
#
loop_
_entity_poly.entity_id
_entity_poly.type
_entity_poly.pdbx_seq_one_letter_code
_entity_poly.pdbx_strand_id
1 'polypeptide(L)'
;MNECNITQNRVKDDIGGYLVQSITSDSYITIVNLVENNQSSGNFNHHSMNQTYPSKFKITMCNYLRNKGTSGQLIYSNSDLFMSYCCIFNNEIDYIFRAISSTITFENSVTDSVRSINMPPTFKNTYYYKCPLLNKSPFNYPNKEEGEYFPNPFVKGINNFPYLFVLLASICS
;
A
#
# COMPACT_ATOMS: atom_id res chain seq x y z
N MET A 1 17.99 9.63 -2.27
CA MET A 1 16.82 8.76 -2.52
C MET A 1 15.93 8.88 -1.30
N ASN A 2 14.73 9.45 -1.45
CA ASN A 2 13.78 9.61 -0.35
C ASN A 2 12.83 8.41 -0.39
N GLU A 3 13.21 7.33 0.30
CA GLU A 3 12.37 6.15 0.42
C GLU A 3 11.43 6.31 1.61
N CYS A 4 10.13 6.20 1.38
CA CYS A 4 9.16 6.04 2.45
C CYS A 4 8.79 4.56 2.56
N ASN A 5 8.85 4.01 3.77
CA ASN A 5 8.48 2.63 4.05
C ASN A 5 7.36 2.61 5.09
N ILE A 6 6.18 2.12 4.71
CA ILE A 6 5.00 2.06 5.58
C ILE A 6 4.77 0.59 5.91
N THR A 7 5.31 0.14 7.04
CA THR A 7 5.29 -1.28 7.40
C THR A 7 4.24 -1.58 8.48
N GLN A 8 3.12 -2.12 7.99
CA GLN A 8 2.11 -2.91 8.70
C GLN A 8 1.28 -2.17 9.76
N ASN A 9 0.21 -1.52 9.30
CA ASN A 9 -0.86 -1.04 10.17
C ASN A 9 -1.93 -2.13 10.36
N ARG A 10 -2.26 -2.41 11.63
CA ARG A 10 -3.39 -3.24 12.10
C ARG A 10 -4.24 -2.42 13.06
N VAL A 11 -5.03 -1.48 12.53
CA VAL A 11 -5.82 -0.56 13.34
C VAL A 11 -7.24 -1.10 13.51
N LYS A 12 -7.70 -1.22 14.76
CA LYS A 12 -9.04 -1.73 15.09
C LYS A 12 -10.14 -0.67 14.97
N ASP A 13 -9.79 0.60 15.16
CA ASP A 13 -10.69 1.75 15.16
C ASP A 13 -10.39 2.71 14.00
N ASP A 14 -10.85 3.95 14.08
CA ASP A 14 -10.88 4.86 12.94
C ASP A 14 -9.51 5.39 12.51
N ILE A 15 -9.09 4.82 11.38
CA ILE A 15 -8.09 5.28 10.40
C ILE A 15 -6.67 4.73 10.63
N GLY A 16 -6.21 3.93 9.66
CA GLY A 16 -4.84 3.47 9.56
C GLY A 16 -4.37 3.52 8.10
N GLY A 17 -3.85 4.66 7.64
CA GLY A 17 -3.48 4.87 6.23
C GLY A 17 -2.35 5.87 6.05
N TYR A 18 -2.22 6.44 4.85
CA TYR A 18 -1.28 7.54 4.58
C TYR A 18 -1.80 8.52 3.53
N LEU A 19 -1.27 9.74 3.61
CA LEU A 19 -1.56 10.84 2.71
C LEU A 19 -0.25 11.34 2.11
N VAL A 20 -0.13 11.28 0.78
CA VAL A 20 0.88 12.00 0.02
C VAL A 20 0.18 13.01 -0.87
N GLN A 21 0.39 14.29 -0.60
CA GLN A 21 -0.34 15.39 -1.22
C GLN A 21 0.60 16.40 -1.88
N SER A 22 0.17 16.94 -3.02
CA SER A 22 0.81 18.05 -3.73
C SER A 22 2.25 17.78 -4.16
N ILE A 23 2.57 16.54 -4.54
CA ILE A 23 3.89 16.23 -5.10
C ILE A 23 4.18 17.13 -6.31
N THR A 24 5.40 17.61 -6.40
CA THR A 24 5.90 18.48 -7.49
C THR A 24 6.92 17.79 -8.39
N SER A 25 7.25 16.54 -8.08
CA SER A 25 8.12 15.68 -8.87
C SER A 25 7.71 14.22 -8.70
N ASP A 26 8.16 13.38 -9.64
CA ASP A 26 7.96 11.94 -9.58
C ASP A 26 8.43 11.38 -8.23
N SER A 27 7.54 10.68 -7.55
CA SER A 27 7.75 10.20 -6.18
C SER A 27 7.53 8.69 -6.12
N TYR A 28 8.19 8.03 -5.17
CA TYR A 28 8.08 6.58 -5.02
C TYR A 28 8.03 6.12 -3.56
N ILE A 29 7.23 5.09 -3.32
CA ILE A 29 7.21 4.30 -2.07
C ILE A 29 7.72 2.91 -2.41
N THR A 30 8.66 2.40 -1.62
CA THR A 30 9.24 1.10 -1.89
C THR A 30 8.30 -0.03 -1.47
N ILE A 31 7.72 0.08 -0.27
CA ILE A 31 6.90 -0.96 0.34
C ILE A 31 5.73 -0.35 1.10
N VAL A 32 4.53 -0.90 0.88
CA VAL A 32 3.32 -0.62 1.66
C VAL A 32 2.74 -1.93 2.20
N ASN A 33 2.53 -2.03 3.51
CA ASN A 33 1.79 -3.14 4.11
C ASN A 33 0.64 -2.62 4.97
N LEU A 34 -0.60 -2.89 4.55
CA LEU A 34 -1.83 -2.56 5.25
C LEU A 34 -2.68 -3.81 5.39
N VAL A 35 -2.78 -4.30 6.63
CA VAL A 35 -3.37 -5.59 6.95
C VAL A 35 -4.39 -5.38 8.06
N GLU A 36 -5.65 -5.78 7.85
CA GLU A 36 -6.67 -5.77 8.91
C GLU A 36 -6.91 -4.38 9.50
N ASN A 37 -7.30 -3.43 8.66
CA ASN A 37 -7.73 -2.13 9.14
C ASN A 37 -9.25 -1.96 9.03
N ASN A 38 -9.80 -1.07 9.85
CA ASN A 38 -11.21 -0.71 9.84
C ASN A 38 -11.37 0.79 9.53
N GLN A 39 -12.35 1.14 8.68
CA GLN A 39 -12.57 2.51 8.21
C GLN A 39 -14.03 2.91 8.37
N SER A 40 -14.32 3.97 9.12
CA SER A 40 -15.65 4.59 9.11
C SER A 40 -15.87 5.56 7.95
N SER A 41 -14.82 6.24 7.47
CA SER A 41 -14.93 7.25 6.40
C SER A 41 -13.58 7.63 5.76
N GLY A 42 -13.61 8.30 4.61
CA GLY A 42 -12.45 8.98 4.01
C GLY A 42 -11.63 8.17 2.99
N ASN A 43 -10.37 8.59 2.79
CA ASN A 43 -9.45 7.98 1.83
C ASN A 43 -8.30 7.33 2.61
N PHE A 44 -8.09 6.03 2.45
CA PHE A 44 -7.06 5.32 3.22
C PHE A 44 -5.65 5.61 2.73
N ASN A 45 -5.43 5.49 1.42
CA ASN A 45 -4.14 5.73 0.78
C ASN A 45 -4.36 6.79 -0.30
N HIS A 46 -4.01 8.02 0.03
CA HIS A 46 -4.26 9.17 -0.83
C HIS A 46 -2.98 9.59 -1.54
N HIS A 47 -3.07 9.71 -2.86
CA HIS A 47 -1.99 10.19 -3.71
C HIS A 47 -2.50 11.37 -4.53
N SER A 48 -1.86 12.53 -4.44
CA SER A 48 -2.19 13.64 -5.33
C SER A 48 -0.98 14.49 -5.67
N MET A 49 -0.99 15.03 -6.89
CA MET A 49 0.03 15.94 -7.38
C MET A 49 -0.42 17.40 -7.32
N ASN A 50 0.54 18.32 -7.38
CA ASN A 50 0.26 19.70 -7.67
C ASN A 50 -0.19 19.83 -9.14
N GLN A 51 -1.31 20.52 -9.39
CA GLN A 51 -1.85 20.66 -10.76
C GLN A 51 -0.90 21.37 -11.73
N THR A 52 -0.01 22.22 -11.20
CA THR A 52 0.97 22.97 -11.98
C THR A 52 2.17 22.11 -12.38
N TYR A 53 2.42 21.01 -11.65
CA TYR A 53 3.58 20.14 -11.81
C TYR A 53 3.11 18.71 -12.03
N PRO A 54 2.72 18.33 -13.26
CA PRO A 54 2.28 16.98 -13.55
C PRO A 54 3.38 15.99 -13.16
N SER A 55 3.06 15.15 -12.17
CA SER A 55 4.00 14.26 -11.51
C SER A 55 3.35 12.89 -11.33
N LYS A 56 4.17 11.85 -11.32
CA LYS A 56 3.72 10.46 -11.17
C LYS A 56 4.07 9.93 -9.79
N PHE A 57 3.27 8.97 -9.33
CA PHE A 57 3.54 8.24 -8.10
C PHE A 57 3.80 6.77 -8.40
N LYS A 58 4.82 6.20 -7.76
CA LYS A 58 5.20 4.79 -7.95
C LYS A 58 5.21 4.05 -6.62
N ILE A 59 4.66 2.84 -6.59
CA ILE A 59 4.74 1.93 -5.45
C ILE A 59 5.33 0.62 -5.93
N THR A 60 6.51 0.23 -5.45
CA THR A 60 7.20 -0.94 -6.03
C THR A 60 6.76 -2.28 -5.45
N MET A 61 6.17 -2.29 -4.25
CA MET A 61 5.58 -3.47 -3.63
C MET A 61 4.47 -3.06 -2.68
N CYS A 62 3.35 -3.79 -2.68
CA CYS A 62 2.30 -3.50 -1.71
C CYS A 62 1.45 -4.70 -1.27
N ASN A 63 0.91 -4.62 -0.06
CA ASN A 63 -0.08 -5.56 0.45
C ASN A 63 -1.22 -4.78 1.09
N TYR A 64 -2.42 -4.96 0.54
CA TYR A 64 -3.68 -4.40 1.05
C TYR A 64 -4.62 -5.55 1.35
N LEU A 65 -4.61 -6.03 2.60
CA LEU A 65 -5.27 -7.26 3.00
C LEU A 65 -6.34 -7.01 4.06
N ARG A 66 -7.51 -7.63 3.89
CA ARG A 66 -8.54 -7.71 4.95
C ARG A 66 -8.98 -6.36 5.52
N ASN A 67 -8.91 -5.29 4.72
CA ASN A 67 -9.35 -3.97 5.16
C ASN A 67 -10.88 -3.89 5.06
N LYS A 68 -11.53 -3.42 6.11
CA LYS A 68 -12.98 -3.27 6.22
C LYS A 68 -13.34 -1.80 6.25
N GLY A 69 -14.48 -1.43 5.71
CA GLY A 69 -15.00 -0.09 5.90
C GLY A 69 -16.40 0.11 5.34
N THR A 70 -17.13 1.03 5.94
CA THR A 70 -18.52 1.34 5.58
C THR A 70 -18.65 2.50 4.59
N SER A 71 -17.58 3.27 4.37
CA SER A 71 -17.58 4.41 3.46
C SER A 71 -16.16 4.77 3.03
N GLY A 72 -16.02 5.31 1.81
CA GLY A 72 -14.75 5.84 1.28
C GLY A 72 -14.03 4.87 0.34
N GLN A 73 -12.70 5.05 0.20
CA GLN A 73 -11.90 4.19 -0.66
C GLN A 73 -10.53 3.83 -0.08
N LEU A 74 -10.11 2.59 -0.38
CA LEU A 74 -8.81 2.08 0.06
C LEU A 74 -7.65 2.81 -0.64
N ILE A 75 -7.73 2.97 -1.95
CA ILE A 75 -6.70 3.63 -2.77
C ILE A 75 -7.36 4.77 -3.55
N TYR A 76 -6.96 5.98 -3.24
CA TYR A 76 -7.36 7.19 -3.93
C TYR A 76 -6.16 7.78 -4.69
N SER A 77 -6.40 8.17 -5.94
CA SER A 77 -5.43 8.92 -6.72
C SER A 77 -6.03 10.11 -7.45
N ASN A 78 -5.29 11.21 -7.40
CA ASN A 78 -5.41 12.40 -8.25
C ASN A 78 -4.01 12.74 -8.83
N SER A 79 -3.32 11.70 -9.28
CA SER A 79 -2.01 11.68 -9.95
C SER A 79 -1.87 10.29 -10.60
N ASP A 80 -1.13 10.18 -11.70
CA ASP A 80 -0.88 8.87 -12.29
C ASP A 80 -0.10 7.97 -11.31
N LEU A 81 -0.76 6.89 -10.88
CA LEU A 81 -0.26 5.97 -9.87
C LEU A 81 0.12 4.64 -10.53
N PHE A 82 1.39 4.25 -10.40
CA PHE A 82 1.92 2.99 -10.89
C PHE A 82 2.30 2.11 -9.71
N MET A 83 1.75 0.92 -9.63
CA MET A 83 1.93 0.02 -8.52
C MET A 83 2.40 -1.34 -9.04
N SER A 84 3.43 -1.90 -8.45
CA SER A 84 4.01 -3.18 -8.85
C SER A 84 3.99 -4.17 -7.71
N TYR A 85 3.91 -5.46 -8.03
CA TYR A 85 4.01 -6.55 -7.05
C TYR A 85 3.05 -6.40 -5.87
N CYS A 86 1.82 -6.01 -6.20
CA CYS A 86 0.78 -5.74 -5.22
C CYS A 86 -0.14 -6.93 -5.01
N CYS A 87 -0.50 -7.17 -3.75
CA CYS A 87 -1.58 -8.07 -3.38
C CYS A 87 -2.73 -7.29 -2.73
N ILE A 88 -3.93 -7.35 -3.33
CA ILE A 88 -5.12 -6.65 -2.85
C ILE A 88 -6.23 -7.69 -2.64
N PHE A 89 -6.44 -8.14 -1.40
CA PHE A 89 -7.28 -9.31 -1.14
C PHE A 89 -8.11 -9.20 0.13
N ASN A 90 -9.29 -9.82 0.09
CA ASN A 90 -10.27 -9.94 1.15
C ASN A 90 -10.66 -8.58 1.74
N ASN A 91 -10.62 -7.51 0.94
CA ASN A 91 -11.01 -6.18 1.40
C ASN A 91 -12.54 -6.06 1.36
N GLU A 92 -13.15 -5.76 2.49
CA GLU A 92 -14.58 -5.54 2.69
C GLU A 92 -14.87 -4.03 2.82
N ILE A 93 -14.50 -3.28 1.78
CA ILE A 93 -14.81 -1.84 1.64
C ILE A 93 -15.55 -1.62 0.32
N ASP A 94 -16.54 -0.74 0.29
CA ASP A 94 -17.42 -0.54 -0.88
C ASP A 94 -16.63 -0.25 -2.16
N TYR A 95 -15.60 0.59 -2.06
CA TYR A 95 -14.74 0.93 -3.16
C TYR A 95 -13.27 0.73 -2.78
N ILE A 96 -12.57 -0.06 -3.57
CA ILE A 96 -11.14 -0.27 -3.37
C ILE A 96 -10.36 0.84 -4.07
N PHE A 97 -10.82 1.29 -5.25
CA PHE A 97 -10.10 2.25 -6.07
C PHE A 97 -10.93 3.49 -6.37
N ARG A 98 -10.27 4.64 -6.42
CA ARG A 98 -10.84 5.86 -7.00
C ARG A 98 -9.74 6.66 -7.68
N ALA A 99 -9.91 6.92 -8.97
CA ALA A 99 -9.04 7.79 -9.74
C ALA A 99 -9.82 9.03 -10.19
N ILE A 100 -9.28 10.23 -9.95
CA ILE A 100 -9.82 11.49 -10.46
C ILE A 100 -8.78 12.08 -11.41
N SER A 101 -9.16 12.34 -12.66
CA SER A 101 -8.28 12.95 -13.68
C SER A 101 -6.88 12.32 -13.75
N SER A 102 -6.79 11.02 -13.49
CA SER A 102 -5.54 10.26 -13.34
C SER A 102 -5.77 8.78 -13.61
N THR A 103 -4.68 8.03 -13.77
CA THR A 103 -4.71 6.58 -13.93
C THR A 103 -4.19 5.85 -12.70
N ILE A 104 -4.71 4.64 -12.45
CA ILE A 104 -4.11 3.68 -11.51
C ILE A 104 -3.74 2.45 -12.32
N THR A 105 -2.44 2.15 -12.41
CA THR A 105 -1.91 1.00 -13.14
C THR A 105 -1.22 0.05 -12.18
N PHE A 106 -1.61 -1.21 -12.24
CA PHE A 106 -0.98 -2.30 -11.54
C PHE A 106 -0.17 -3.17 -12.50
N GLU A 107 1.04 -3.52 -12.12
CA GLU A 107 1.90 -4.44 -12.86
C GLU A 107 2.33 -5.61 -11.98
N ASN A 108 2.36 -6.84 -12.51
CA ASN A 108 2.76 -8.02 -11.75
C ASN A 108 2.03 -8.11 -10.40
N SER A 109 0.73 -7.81 -10.39
CA SER A 109 -0.08 -7.67 -9.18
C SER A 109 -1.33 -8.53 -9.28
N VAL A 110 -1.97 -8.77 -8.14
CA VAL A 110 -3.16 -9.61 -8.04
C VAL A 110 -4.19 -8.96 -7.14
N THR A 111 -5.46 -9.07 -7.55
CA THR A 111 -6.60 -8.60 -6.77
C THR A 111 -7.75 -9.60 -6.85
N ASP A 112 -8.54 -9.71 -5.80
CA ASP A 112 -9.80 -10.46 -5.79
C ASP A 112 -11.01 -9.61 -6.19
N SER A 113 -10.84 -8.28 -6.23
CA SER A 113 -11.91 -7.33 -6.51
C SER A 113 -11.38 -6.07 -7.19
N VAL A 114 -12.17 -5.54 -8.14
CA VAL A 114 -11.85 -4.31 -8.88
C VAL A 114 -12.87 -3.19 -8.62
N ARG A 115 -13.58 -3.24 -7.48
CA ARG A 115 -14.58 -2.24 -7.11
C ARG A 115 -13.99 -0.83 -7.12
N SER A 116 -14.47 0.03 -8.01
CA SER A 116 -13.89 1.34 -8.27
C SER A 116 -14.94 2.43 -8.47
N ILE A 117 -14.58 3.67 -8.11
CA ILE A 117 -15.30 4.89 -8.50
C ILE A 117 -14.54 5.59 -9.62
N ASN A 118 -15.29 6.16 -10.58
CA ASN A 118 -14.78 6.83 -11.77
C ASN A 118 -14.04 5.86 -12.70
N MET A 119 -12.72 5.96 -12.78
CA MET A 119 -11.92 5.15 -13.69
C MET A 119 -11.39 3.89 -12.97
N PRO A 120 -11.67 2.69 -13.51
CA PRO A 120 -11.16 1.46 -12.93
C PRO A 120 -9.65 1.34 -13.09
N PRO A 121 -8.97 0.61 -12.20
CA PRO A 121 -7.54 0.33 -12.35
C PRO A 121 -7.26 -0.54 -13.57
N THR A 122 -6.09 -0.35 -14.18
CA THR A 122 -5.59 -1.22 -15.24
C THR A 122 -4.57 -2.21 -14.68
N PHE A 123 -4.76 -3.51 -14.91
CA PHE A 123 -3.80 -4.55 -14.52
C PHE A 123 -3.02 -5.04 -15.75
N LYS A 124 -1.69 -5.06 -15.66
CA LYS A 124 -0.76 -5.53 -16.69
C LYS A 124 0.11 -6.66 -16.15
N ASN A 125 0.48 -7.60 -17.02
CA ASN A 125 1.44 -8.67 -16.72
C ASN A 125 1.11 -9.41 -15.41
N THR A 126 -0.13 -9.86 -15.22
CA THR A 126 -0.59 -10.47 -13.95
C THR A 126 -0.11 -11.93 -13.82
N TYR A 127 1.20 -12.11 -13.68
CA TYR A 127 1.83 -13.42 -13.41
C TYR A 127 2.10 -13.64 -11.92
N TYR A 128 1.64 -12.73 -11.05
CA TYR A 128 1.88 -12.80 -9.61
C TYR A 128 0.82 -13.64 -8.91
N TYR A 129 1.03 -14.96 -8.89
CA TYR A 129 0.01 -15.93 -8.45
C TYR A 129 -0.09 -16.11 -6.92
N LYS A 130 0.75 -15.44 -6.12
CA LYS A 130 0.79 -15.68 -4.67
C LYS A 130 0.99 -14.39 -3.90
N CYS A 131 -0.02 -14.04 -3.11
CA CYS A 131 0.08 -13.06 -2.05
C CYS A 131 0.91 -13.59 -0.88
N PRO A 132 2.16 -13.14 -0.66
CA PRO A 132 3.05 -13.74 0.33
C PRO A 132 2.50 -13.63 1.75
N LEU A 133 1.79 -12.53 2.04
CA LEU A 133 1.19 -12.26 3.35
C LEU A 133 -0.17 -12.95 3.58
N LEU A 134 -0.83 -13.50 2.56
CA LEU A 134 -2.06 -14.30 2.73
C LEU A 134 -1.76 -15.77 3.06
N ASN A 135 -0.66 -16.31 2.55
CA ASN A 135 -0.27 -17.70 2.76
C ASN A 135 0.37 -17.97 4.14
N LYS A 136 0.60 -16.91 4.94
CA LYS A 136 0.88 -17.06 6.37
C LYS A 136 -0.46 -17.11 7.12
N SER A 137 -0.95 -18.32 7.39
CA SER A 137 -2.16 -18.59 8.20
C SER A 137 -2.17 -17.77 9.50
N PRO A 138 -3.33 -17.30 10.00
CA PRO A 138 -3.46 -16.97 11.41
C PRO A 138 -3.39 -18.28 12.22
N PHE A 139 -2.89 -18.24 13.45
CA PHE A 139 -2.73 -19.37 14.39
C PHE A 139 -1.46 -20.23 14.27
N ASN A 140 -0.34 -19.66 14.73
CA ASN A 140 0.35 -20.14 15.94
C ASN A 140 1.45 -19.12 16.28
N TYR A 141 1.11 -18.11 17.09
CA TYR A 141 2.14 -17.42 17.88
C TYR A 141 2.15 -18.10 19.25
N PRO A 142 2.99 -19.14 19.48
CA PRO A 142 3.41 -19.40 20.83
C PRO A 142 4.18 -18.16 21.28
N ASN A 143 3.77 -17.57 22.41
CA ASN A 143 4.48 -16.48 23.07
C ASN A 143 5.99 -16.75 23.10
N LYS A 144 6.75 -16.19 22.16
CA LYS A 144 8.19 -15.97 22.27
C LYS A 144 8.57 -14.72 21.47
N GLU A 145 9.44 -13.98 22.13
CA GLU A 145 9.90 -12.64 21.88
C GLU A 145 10.44 -12.39 20.46
N GLU A 146 10.24 -11.14 20.04
CA GLU A 146 11.10 -10.30 19.21
C GLU A 146 11.84 -10.91 17.99
N GLY A 147 11.51 -10.35 16.81
CA GLY A 147 12.49 -10.16 15.73
C GLY A 147 12.43 -11.15 14.57
N GLU A 148 11.34 -11.20 13.80
CA GLU A 148 11.37 -11.84 12.48
C GLU A 148 11.38 -10.81 11.34
N TYR A 149 12.58 -10.69 10.75
CA TYR A 149 12.90 -10.01 9.50
C TYR A 149 12.01 -10.51 8.35
N PHE A 150 11.30 -9.61 7.67
CA PHE A 150 10.63 -9.94 6.41
C PHE A 150 11.67 -9.97 5.29
N PRO A 151 12.02 -11.14 4.70
CA PRO A 151 12.95 -11.15 3.59
C PRO A 151 12.27 -10.52 2.39
N ASN A 152 12.69 -9.30 2.05
CA ASN A 152 12.49 -8.75 0.72
C ASN A 152 13.26 -9.67 -0.26
N PRO A 153 12.58 -10.39 -1.18
CA PRO A 153 13.24 -11.37 -2.04
C PRO A 153 14.28 -10.76 -3.00
N PHE A 154 14.42 -9.43 -3.02
CA PHE A 154 15.38 -8.70 -3.85
C PHE A 154 16.63 -8.16 -3.11
N VAL A 155 16.75 -8.32 -1.78
CA VAL A 155 17.99 -7.98 -1.05
C VAL A 155 18.83 -9.24 -0.86
N LYS A 156 19.22 -9.88 -1.98
CA LYS A 156 20.37 -10.79 -1.94
C LYS A 156 21.61 -9.96 -2.24
N GLY A 157 22.20 -9.43 -1.17
CA GLY A 157 23.60 -9.02 -1.17
C GLY A 157 23.87 -7.60 -0.75
N ILE A 158 23.60 -7.23 0.50
CA ILE A 158 24.47 -6.30 1.25
C ILE A 158 24.48 -6.78 2.70
N ASN A 159 25.61 -7.32 3.15
CA ASN A 159 25.82 -7.76 4.52
C ASN A 159 26.03 -6.56 5.46
N ASN A 160 25.49 -6.70 6.67
CA ASN A 160 25.89 -6.06 7.94
C ASN A 160 25.83 -4.53 8.04
N PHE A 161 24.83 -4.00 8.76
CA PHE A 161 25.02 -2.95 9.77
C PHE A 161 23.88 -3.00 10.80
N PRO A 162 24.16 -2.91 12.12
CA PRO A 162 23.11 -2.93 13.15
C PRO A 162 22.60 -1.50 13.35
N TYR A 163 21.31 -1.25 13.09
CA TYR A 163 20.70 0.02 13.49
C TYR A 163 19.37 -0.17 14.22
N LEU A 164 19.42 0.39 15.43
CA LEU A 164 18.42 0.66 16.44
C LEU A 164 17.11 1.20 15.85
N PHE A 165 15.97 0.59 16.19
CA PHE A 165 14.64 1.07 15.79
C PHE A 165 14.25 2.31 16.60
N VAL A 166 13.93 3.40 15.90
CA VAL A 166 13.15 4.52 16.45
C VAL A 166 11.87 4.62 15.61
N LEU A 167 10.73 4.42 16.27
CA LEU A 167 9.41 4.62 15.69
C LEU A 167 9.16 6.13 15.58
N LEU A 168 9.30 6.69 14.38
CA LEU A 168 8.86 8.04 14.07
C LEU A 168 7.75 7.93 13.01
N ALA A 169 6.52 8.24 13.41
CA ALA A 169 5.50 8.68 12.48
C ALA A 169 5.98 10.02 11.90
N SER A 170 6.79 10.00 10.84
CA SER A 170 7.17 11.21 10.14
C SER A 170 6.04 11.60 9.19
N ILE A 171 5.46 12.77 9.43
CA ILE A 171 4.69 13.49 8.42
C ILE A 171 5.68 13.79 7.29
N CYS A 172 5.56 13.10 6.15
CA CYS A 172 6.31 13.47 4.95
C CYS A 172 5.83 14.86 4.52
N SER A 173 6.67 15.88 4.76
CA SER A 173 6.48 17.27 4.31
C SER A 173 7.45 17.58 3.19
#